data_AF-A0A811PVF3-F1
#
_entry.id   AF-A0A811PVF3-F1
#
_cell.length_a   1.000
_cell.length_b   1.000
_cell.length_c   1.000
_cell.angle_alpha   90.00
_cell.angle_beta   90.00
_cell.angle_gamma   90.00
#
_symmetry.space_group_name_H-M   'P 1'
#
loop_
_entity.id
_entity.type
_entity.pdbx_description
1 polymer ?
#
loop_
_entity_poly.entity_id
_entity_poly.type
_entity_poly.pdbx_seq_one_letter_code
_entity_poly.pdbx_strand_id
1 'polypeptide(L)'
;MGSLDTNPTAFSAFGDDARGFQPLNADDVRSYLHKAVDFISDYYKSVEYLPVLPDVKPGYLRNELRSAPPTSSAPFDVTMKELRASVVPG
;
A
#
# COMPACT_ATOMS: atom_id res chain seq x y z
N MET A 1 6.37 -10.86 49.59
CA MET A 1 5.49 -9.70 49.34
C MET A 1 6.34 -8.63 48.65
N GLY A 2 6.61 -8.79 47.35
CA GLY A 2 7.35 -7.81 46.55
C GLY A 2 6.34 -7.09 45.67
N SER A 3 5.99 -5.86 46.05
CA SER A 3 5.10 -4.99 45.29
C SER A 3 5.80 -4.63 43.98
N LEU A 4 5.21 -5.01 42.84
CA LEU A 4 5.63 -4.45 41.56
C LEU A 4 4.92 -3.12 41.42
N ASP A 5 5.69 -2.04 41.50
CA ASP A 5 5.22 -0.70 41.19
C ASP A 5 4.75 -0.68 39.73
N THR A 6 3.43 -0.68 39.52
CA THR A 6 2.84 -0.46 38.20
C THR A 6 3.01 1.01 37.87
N ASN A 7 4.17 1.38 37.32
CA ASN A 7 4.40 2.73 36.83
C ASN A 7 3.44 3.01 35.65
N PRO A 8 2.45 3.90 35.79
CA PRO A 8 1.50 4.21 34.73
C PRO A 8 2.16 4.95 33.56
N THR A 9 3.37 5.47 33.74
CA THR A 9 4.07 6.30 32.75
C THR A 9 4.82 5.49 31.69
N ALA A 10 4.78 4.16 31.73
CA ALA A 10 5.34 3.34 30.64
C ALA A 10 4.48 3.36 29.37
N PHE A 11 3.18 3.68 29.50
CA PHE A 11 2.24 3.77 28.37
C PHE A 11 2.16 5.16 27.72
N SER A 12 2.82 6.17 28.28
CA SER A 12 2.85 7.54 27.73
C SER A 12 3.99 7.78 26.74
N ALA A 13 4.70 6.73 26.29
CA ALA A 13 5.75 6.84 25.26
C ALA A 13 5.18 7.03 23.84
N PHE A 14 3.89 6.75 23.63
CA PHE A 14 3.17 7.17 22.44
C PHE A 14 2.55 8.52 22.73
N GLY A 15 3.40 9.54 22.69
CA GLY A 15 2.99 10.93 22.81
C GLY A 15 1.82 11.24 21.88
N ASP A 16 0.91 12.04 22.41
CA ASP A 16 -0.24 12.64 21.76
C ASP A 16 0.20 13.46 20.52
N ASP A 17 0.35 12.78 19.39
CA ASP A 17 0.63 13.36 18.07
C ASP A 17 -0.62 13.23 17.18
N ALA A 18 -1.76 13.68 17.71
CA ALA A 18 -3.06 13.58 17.06
C ALA A 18 -3.25 14.52 15.83
N ARG A 19 -2.20 15.21 15.37
CA ARG A 19 -2.23 16.11 14.19
C ARG A 19 -1.12 15.85 13.16
N GLY A 20 -0.45 14.70 13.23
CA GLY A 20 0.64 14.31 12.30
C GLY A 20 0.22 13.30 11.24
N PHE A 21 1.18 12.92 10.37
CA PHE A 21 1.03 11.80 9.45
C PHE A 21 0.97 10.48 10.23
N GLN A 22 -0.17 9.78 10.15
CA GLN A 22 -0.43 8.50 10.83
C GLN A 22 -0.52 7.36 9.82
N PRO A 23 0.61 6.75 9.39
CA PRO A 23 0.63 5.75 8.32
C PRO A 23 -0.17 4.48 8.63
N LEU A 24 -0.44 4.22 9.91
CA LEU A 24 -1.20 3.06 10.40
C LEU A 24 -2.57 3.46 10.97
N ASN A 25 -3.13 4.58 10.50
CA ASN A 25 -4.50 4.94 10.82
C ASN A 25 -5.46 3.80 10.41
N ALA A 26 -6.40 3.47 11.30
CA ALA A 26 -7.28 2.31 11.14
C ALA A 26 -8.12 2.35 9.85
N ASP A 27 -8.57 3.54 9.43
CA ASP A 27 -9.41 3.70 8.23
C ASP A 27 -8.61 3.45 6.96
N ASP A 28 -7.39 4.00 6.86
CA ASP A 28 -6.49 3.78 5.73
C ASP A 28 -6.06 2.31 5.65
N VAL A 29 -5.65 1.71 6.78
CA VAL A 29 -5.27 0.29 6.84
C VAL A 29 -6.41 -0.59 6.34
N ARG A 30 -7.63 -0.37 6.84
CA ARG A 30 -8.81 -1.12 6.41
C ARG A 30 -9.06 -0.94 4.91
N SER A 31 -9.10 0.30 4.44
CA SER A 31 -9.41 0.62 3.04
C SER A 31 -8.38 0.06 2.07
N TYR A 32 -7.09 0.19 2.38
CA TYR A 32 -6.01 -0.20 1.47
C TYR A 32 -5.92 -1.72 1.36
N LEU A 33 -6.05 -2.42 2.50
CA LEU A 33 -6.05 -3.87 2.51
C LEU A 33 -7.28 -4.46 1.82
N HIS A 34 -8.47 -3.87 1.98
CA HIS A 34 -9.65 -4.31 1.22
C HIS A 34 -9.42 -4.19 -0.29
N LYS A 35 -8.91 -3.05 -0.77
CA LYS A 35 -8.58 -2.88 -2.20
C LYS A 35 -7.52 -3.87 -2.70
N ALA A 36 -6.55 -4.21 -1.86
CA ALA A 36 -5.54 -5.22 -2.19
C ALA A 36 -6.15 -6.63 -2.26
N VAL A 37 -7.03 -6.99 -1.32
CA VAL A 37 -7.74 -8.28 -1.31
C VAL A 37 -8.67 -8.41 -2.53
N ASP A 38 -9.39 -7.34 -2.87
CA ASP A 38 -10.23 -7.29 -4.07
C ASP A 38 -9.39 -7.50 -5.33
N PHE A 39 -8.25 -6.80 -5.43
CA PHE A 39 -7.31 -6.99 -6.53
C PHE A 39 -6.78 -8.42 -6.64
N ILE A 40 -6.36 -9.03 -5.53
CA ILE A 40 -5.86 -10.41 -5.53
C ILE A 40 -6.95 -11.38 -5.98
N SER A 41 -8.18 -11.18 -5.48
CA SER A 41 -9.33 -12.01 -5.83
C SER A 41 -9.65 -11.92 -7.32
N ASP A 42 -9.63 -10.72 -7.89
CA ASP A 42 -9.90 -10.52 -9.32
C ASP A 42 -8.74 -10.97 -10.21
N TYR A 43 -7.50 -10.84 -9.73
CA TYR A 43 -6.33 -11.38 -10.41
C TYR A 43 -6.44 -12.90 -10.56
N TYR A 44 -6.72 -13.64 -9.47
CA TYR A 44 -6.86 -15.10 -9.56
C TYR A 44 -8.02 -15.55 -10.45
N LYS A 45 -9.09 -14.76 -10.57
CA LYS A 45 -10.20 -15.05 -11.50
C LYS A 45 -9.86 -14.80 -12.96
N SER A 46 -8.94 -13.86 -13.25
CA SER A 46 -8.68 -13.37 -14.61
C SER A 46 -7.32 -13.78 -15.17
N VAL A 47 -6.38 -14.22 -14.33
CA VAL A 47 -4.99 -14.56 -14.71
C VAL A 47 -4.91 -15.63 -15.80
N GLU A 48 -5.86 -16.55 -15.86
CA GLU A 48 -5.93 -17.58 -16.92
C GLU A 48 -6.12 -16.96 -18.32
N TYR A 49 -6.76 -15.79 -18.40
CA TYR A 49 -6.99 -15.08 -19.66
C TYR A 49 -5.83 -14.12 -20.02
N LEU A 50 -4.86 -13.94 -19.13
CA LEU A 50 -3.68 -13.12 -19.39
C LEU A 50 -2.58 -13.96 -20.04
N PRO A 51 -1.77 -13.39 -20.96
CA PRO A 51 -0.65 -14.11 -21.53
C PRO A 51 0.38 -14.43 -20.45
N VAL A 52 0.82 -15.69 -20.37
CA VAL A 52 1.83 -16.14 -19.39
C VAL A 52 3.17 -15.43 -19.59
N LEU A 53 3.52 -15.14 -20.84
CA LEU A 53 4.69 -14.33 -21.19
C LEU A 53 4.23 -12.94 -21.63
N PRO A 54 4.70 -11.86 -20.96
CA PRO A 54 4.34 -10.51 -21.33
C PRO A 54 5.02 -10.08 -22.66
N ASP A 55 4.29 -9.36 -23.51
CA ASP A 55 4.80 -8.82 -24.79
C ASP A 55 5.32 -7.39 -24.62
N VAL A 56 6.35 -7.22 -23.78
CA VAL A 56 6.96 -5.92 -23.46
C VAL A 56 8.45 -5.88 -23.77
N LYS A 57 8.96 -4.69 -24.08
CA LYS A 57 10.39 -4.46 -24.35
C LYS A 57 11.14 -4.12 -23.06
N PRO A 58 12.44 -4.44 -22.98
CA PRO A 58 13.28 -3.98 -21.87
C PRO A 58 13.16 -2.46 -21.68
N GLY A 59 12.84 -2.04 -20.45
CA GLY A 59 12.67 -0.64 -20.10
C GLY A 59 11.28 -0.05 -20.36
N TYR A 60 10.27 -0.84 -20.77
CA TYR A 60 8.91 -0.33 -21.07
C TYR A 60 8.32 0.50 -19.91
N LEU A 61 8.48 0.04 -18.67
CA LEU A 61 7.88 0.65 -17.49
C LEU A 61 8.39 2.08 -17.23
N ARG A 62 9.60 2.42 -17.69
CA ARG A 62 10.17 3.77 -17.58
C ARG A 62 9.42 4.81 -18.41
N ASN A 63 8.70 4.36 -19.45
CA ASN A 63 7.89 5.24 -20.30
C ASN A 63 6.46 5.41 -19.76
N GLU A 64 6.03 4.52 -18.86
CA GLU A 64 4.68 4.57 -18.28
C GLU A 64 4.65 5.27 -16.91
N LEU A 65 5.66 5.03 -16.08
CA LEU A 65 5.77 5.67 -14.77
C LEU A 65 6.65 6.90 -14.83
N ARG A 66 6.41 7.85 -13.91
CA ARG A 66 7.24 9.05 -13.79
C ARG A 66 8.68 8.66 -13.46
N SER A 67 9.63 9.36 -14.05
CA SER A 67 11.06 9.14 -13.86
C SER A 67 11.57 9.56 -12.48
N ALA A 68 10.83 10.40 -11.76
CA ALA A 68 11.13 10.88 -10.43
C ALA A 68 9.96 10.61 -9.48
N PRO A 69 10.23 10.37 -8.18
CA PRO A 69 9.17 10.15 -7.21
C PRO A 69 8.30 11.41 -7.04
N PRO A 70 7.00 11.25 -6.74
CA PRO A 70 6.12 12.39 -6.51
C PRO A 70 6.53 13.15 -5.24
N THR A 71 6.46 14.48 -5.29
CA THR A 71 6.78 15.35 -4.14
C THR A 71 5.66 15.39 -3.11
N SER A 72 4.43 15.06 -3.51
CA SER A 72 3.24 15.02 -2.65
C SER A 72 2.63 13.63 -2.63
N SER A 73 1.84 13.33 -1.60
CA SER A 73 1.05 12.10 -1.55
C SER A 73 0.02 12.06 -2.67
N ALA A 74 -0.36 10.83 -3.05
CA ALA A 74 -1.48 10.54 -3.93
C ALA A 74 -2.41 9.53 -3.23
N PRO A 75 -3.72 9.52 -3.55
CA PRO A 75 -4.64 8.51 -3.05
C PRO A 75 -4.19 7.10 -3.47
N PHE A 76 -4.40 6.11 -2.59
CA PHE A 76 -4.04 4.71 -2.87
C PHE A 76 -4.71 4.15 -4.15
N ASP A 77 -5.87 4.68 -4.55
CA ASP A 77 -6.51 4.33 -5.82
C ASP A 77 -5.66 4.62 -7.05
N VAL A 78 -4.83 5.66 -6.99
CA VAL A 78 -3.89 5.99 -8.07
C VAL A 78 -2.83 4.89 -8.17
N THR A 79 -2.24 4.48 -7.04
CA THR A 79 -1.30 3.36 -6.97
C THR A 79 -1.92 2.06 -7.51
N MET A 80 -3.15 1.74 -7.10
CA MET A 80 -3.84 0.54 -7.58
C MET A 80 -4.18 0.60 -9.07
N LYS A 81 -4.43 1.80 -9.61
CA LYS A 81 -4.63 2.00 -11.05
C LYS A 81 -3.33 1.79 -11.82
N GLU A 82 -2.23 2.38 -11.36
CA GLU A 82 -0.90 2.20 -11.97
C GLU A 82 -0.45 0.74 -11.91
N LEU A 83 -0.71 0.04 -10.79
CA LEU A 83 -0.47 -1.41 -10.68
C LEU A 83 -1.19 -2.18 -11.79
N ARG A 84 -2.49 -1.96 -11.97
CA ARG A 84 -3.30 -2.68 -12.97
C ARG A 84 -2.93 -2.31 -14.40
N ALA A 85 -2.61 -1.04 -14.67
CA ALA A 85 -2.39 -0.55 -16.02
C ALA A 85 -0.96 -0.78 -16.53
N SER A 86 0.04 -0.69 -15.64
CA SER A 86 1.46 -0.64 -16.03
C SER A 86 2.28 -1.83 -15.54
N VAL A 87 1.91 -2.42 -14.40
CA VAL A 87 2.66 -3.55 -13.83
C VAL A 87 2.10 -4.89 -14.30
N VAL A 88 0.77 -5.09 -14.22
CA VAL A 88 0.13 -6.38 -14.59
C VAL A 88 0.37 -6.79 -16.05
N PRO A 89 0.40 -5.89 -17.06
CA PRO A 89 0.61 -6.29 -18.45
C PRO A 89 2.06 -6.65 -18.83
N GLY A 90 3.03 -6.40 -17.94
CA GLY A 90 4.45 -6.53 -18.25
C GLY A 90 5.17 -7.69 -17.59
#